data_AF-A0A183GHB5-F1
#
_entry.id   AF-A0A183GHB5-F1
#
_cell.length_a   1.000
_cell.length_b   1.000
_cell.length_c   1.000
_cell.angle_alpha   90.00
_cell.angle_beta   90.00
_cell.angle_gamma   90.00
#
_symmetry.space_group_name_H-M   'P 1'
#
loop_
_entity.id
_entity.type
_entity.pdbx_description
1 polymer ?
#
loop_
_entity_poly.entity_id
_entity_poly.type
_entity_poly.pdbx_seq_one_letter_code
_entity_poly.pdbx_strand_id
1 'polypeptide(L)'
;MSKEELAAARDAVAYGCIKYADLSHTRTQDYVFSFDRMLDDKGNTAVYLLYAYARIRSIVRTSGVESSSLLAYIANNSKIPITHPAELTLAKQILKLSDCILQVLDSLMLHQLCDYLYQLATIFHDFYSACYVIEKKHGECPYLCSFHIPFA
;
A
#
# COMPACT_ATOMS: atom_id res chain seq x y z
N MET A 1 -8.84 -12.13 17.18
CA MET A 1 -9.49 -11.97 15.86
C MET A 1 -10.93 -12.43 16.01
N SER A 2 -11.90 -11.57 15.76
CA SER A 2 -13.31 -11.95 15.83
C SER A 2 -13.67 -12.87 14.65
N LYS A 3 -14.78 -13.61 14.75
CA LYS A 3 -15.28 -14.43 13.63
C LYS A 3 -15.63 -13.57 12.40
N GLU A 4 -16.07 -12.34 12.64
CA GLU A 4 -16.41 -11.37 11.59
C GLU A 4 -15.17 -10.87 10.85
N GLU A 5 -14.09 -10.56 11.57
CA GLU A 5 -12.81 -10.16 10.97
C GLU A 5 -12.23 -11.27 10.08
N LEU A 6 -12.35 -12.53 10.52
CA LEU A 6 -11.93 -13.69 9.73
C LEU A 6 -12.75 -13.82 8.45
N ALA A 7 -14.08 -13.67 8.52
CA ALA A 7 -14.96 -13.74 7.36
C ALA A 7 -14.66 -12.62 6.35
N ALA A 8 -14.49 -11.38 6.82
CA ALA A 8 -14.14 -10.25 5.97
C ALA A 8 -12.77 -10.46 5.29
N ALA A 9 -11.76 -10.96 6.01
CA ALA A 9 -10.46 -11.26 5.44
C ALA A 9 -10.54 -12.37 4.38
N ARG A 10 -11.26 -13.45 4.67
CA ARG A 10 -11.50 -14.55 3.71
C ARG A 10 -12.14 -14.05 2.43
N ASP A 11 -13.21 -13.27 2.54
CA ASP A 11 -13.96 -12.78 1.39
C ASP A 11 -13.13 -11.79 0.56
N ALA A 12 -12.38 -10.91 1.22
CA ALA A 12 -11.47 -9.98 0.54
C ALA A 12 -10.37 -10.71 -0.24
N VAL A 13 -9.75 -11.73 0.35
CA VAL A 13 -8.72 -12.53 -0.32
C VAL A 13 -9.32 -13.34 -1.46
N ALA A 14 -10.41 -14.08 -1.21
CA ALA A 14 -11.02 -14.95 -2.21
C ALA A 14 -11.47 -14.18 -3.45
N TYR A 15 -12.30 -13.14 -3.27
CA TYR A 15 -12.79 -12.35 -4.41
C TYR A 15 -11.71 -11.45 -5.00
N GLY A 16 -10.78 -10.96 -4.17
CA GLY A 16 -9.66 -10.14 -4.61
C GLY A 16 -8.74 -10.89 -5.56
N CYS A 17 -8.35 -12.12 -5.21
CA CYS A 17 -7.45 -12.93 -6.04
C CYS A 17 -8.06 -13.27 -7.39
N ILE A 18 -9.34 -13.66 -7.43
CA ILE A 18 -10.03 -13.97 -8.69
C ILE A 18 -10.11 -12.73 -9.59
N LYS A 19 -10.57 -11.59 -9.04
CA LYS A 19 -10.71 -10.34 -9.81
C LYS A 19 -9.36 -9.83 -10.29
N TYR A 20 -8.35 -9.84 -9.44
CA TYR A 20 -7.03 -9.33 -9.78
C TYR A 20 -6.33 -10.20 -10.81
N ALA A 21 -6.42 -11.53 -10.68
CA ALA A 21 -5.80 -12.44 -11.65
C ALA A 21 -6.37 -12.23 -13.06
N ASP A 22 -7.66 -11.95 -13.20
CA ASP A 22 -8.27 -11.60 -14.48
C ASP A 22 -7.78 -10.22 -14.97
N LEU A 23 -7.93 -9.19 -14.13
CA LEU A 23 -7.65 -7.80 -14.51
C LEU A 23 -6.17 -7.47 -14.74
N SER A 24 -5.26 -8.21 -14.10
CA SER A 24 -3.81 -8.01 -14.23
C SER A 24 -3.24 -8.51 -15.55
N HIS A 25 -4.01 -9.26 -16.33
CA HIS A 25 -3.62 -9.68 -17.68
C HIS A 25 -4.19 -8.74 -18.73
N THR A 26 -3.50 -8.67 -19.87
CA THR A 26 -4.00 -7.88 -21.00
C THR A 26 -5.32 -8.51 -21.49
N ARG A 27 -6.41 -7.75 -21.47
CA ARG A 27 -7.76 -8.23 -21.87
C ARG A 27 -7.87 -8.82 -23.28
N THR A 28 -6.87 -8.61 -24.14
CA THR A 28 -6.81 -9.13 -25.51
C THR A 28 -6.06 -10.47 -25.62
N GLN A 29 -5.45 -10.93 -24.54
CA GLN A 29 -4.75 -12.22 -24.46
C GLN A 29 -5.65 -13.28 -23.83
N ASP A 30 -5.32 -14.55 -24.10
CA ASP A 30 -6.03 -15.66 -23.49
C ASP A 30 -5.78 -15.71 -21.98
N TYR A 31 -6.86 -15.89 -21.22
CA TYR A 31 -6.81 -15.99 -19.77
C TYR A 31 -6.64 -17.45 -19.33
N VAL A 32 -5.60 -17.72 -18.55
CA VAL A 32 -5.32 -19.04 -17.98
C VAL A 32 -5.77 -19.05 -16.52
N PHE A 33 -6.91 -19.69 -16.25
CA PHE A 33 -7.42 -19.85 -14.90
C PHE A 33 -6.56 -20.84 -14.10
N SER A 34 -5.95 -20.39 -12.99
CA SER A 34 -5.17 -21.24 -12.09
C SER A 34 -5.27 -20.72 -10.65
N PHE A 35 -5.84 -21.54 -9.76
CA PHE A 35 -5.93 -21.19 -8.33
C PHE A 35 -4.56 -21.02 -7.69
N ASP A 36 -3.62 -21.93 -8.01
CA ASP A 36 -2.26 -21.89 -7.46
C ASP A 36 -1.56 -20.57 -7.80
N ARG A 37 -1.72 -20.09 -9.04
CA ARG A 37 -1.11 -18.82 -9.47
C ARG A 37 -1.78 -17.60 -8.85
N MET A 38 -3.10 -17.56 -8.77
CA MET A 38 -3.81 -16.39 -8.24
C MET A 38 -3.70 -16.25 -6.71
N LEU A 39 -3.48 -17.36 -6.00
CA LEU A 39 -3.32 -17.41 -4.54
C LEU A 39 -1.86 -17.42 -4.09
N ASP A 40 -0.90 -17.33 -5.02
CA ASP A 40 0.52 -17.26 -4.69
C ASP A 40 0.79 -16.02 -3.82
N ASP A 41 1.53 -16.21 -2.73
CA ASP A 41 1.91 -15.14 -1.81
C ASP A 41 3.08 -14.31 -2.34
N LYS A 42 3.69 -14.74 -3.45
CA LYS A 42 4.78 -14.07 -4.14
C LYS A 42 4.35 -13.57 -5.52
N GLY A 43 5.00 -12.50 -5.95
CA GLY A 43 4.80 -11.93 -7.28
C GLY A 43 3.58 -11.02 -7.38
N ASN A 44 3.11 -10.81 -8.61
CA ASN A 44 2.05 -9.88 -8.95
C ASN A 44 0.66 -10.48 -8.68
N THR A 45 0.29 -10.60 -7.41
CA THR A 45 -1.00 -11.18 -6.98
C THR A 45 -1.75 -10.24 -6.03
N ALA A 46 -3.07 -10.45 -5.90
CA ALA A 46 -3.86 -9.71 -4.91
C ALA A 46 -3.41 -10.00 -3.48
N VAL A 47 -2.90 -11.20 -3.19
CA VAL A 47 -2.38 -11.58 -1.87
C VAL A 47 -1.24 -10.63 -1.48
N TYR A 48 -0.31 -10.38 -2.39
CA TYR A 48 0.80 -9.45 -2.18
C TYR A 48 0.30 -8.02 -1.89
N LEU A 49 -0.68 -7.54 -2.66
CA LEU A 49 -1.26 -6.20 -2.45
C LEU A 49 -2.01 -6.07 -1.13
N LEU A 50 -2.82 -7.07 -0.77
CA LEU A 50 -3.56 -7.10 0.48
C LEU A 50 -2.62 -7.16 1.68
N TYR A 51 -1.50 -7.86 1.57
CA TYR A 51 -0.44 -7.87 2.58
C TYR A 51 0.19 -6.48 2.76
N ALA A 52 0.56 -5.81 1.66
CA ALA A 52 1.10 -4.45 1.70
C ALA A 52 0.11 -3.47 2.36
N TYR A 53 -1.17 -3.54 1.97
CA TYR A 53 -2.24 -2.73 2.56
C TYR A 53 -2.40 -2.99 4.06
N ALA A 54 -2.46 -4.25 4.49
CA ALA A 54 -2.58 -4.63 5.89
C ALA A 54 -1.38 -4.10 6.71
N ARG A 55 -0.18 -4.13 6.15
CA ARG A 55 1.03 -3.59 6.79
C ARG A 55 0.94 -2.08 6.98
N ILE A 56 0.52 -1.33 5.95
CA ILE A 56 0.31 0.13 6.03
C ILE A 56 -0.71 0.46 7.13
N ARG A 57 -1.85 -0.22 7.14
CA ARG A 57 -2.89 -0.04 8.18
C ARG A 57 -2.37 -0.38 9.57
N SER A 58 -1.52 -1.40 9.69
CA SER A 58 -0.94 -1.76 10.98
C SER A 58 0.04 -0.70 11.48
N ILE A 59 0.83 -0.06 10.61
CA ILE A 59 1.72 1.05 11.00
C ILE A 59 0.91 2.17 11.65
N VAL A 60 -0.18 2.59 11.00
CA VAL A 60 -1.06 3.64 11.54
C VAL A 60 -1.62 3.23 12.90
N ARG A 61 -2.15 2.01 13.01
CA ARG A 61 -2.68 1.49 14.28
C ARG A 61 -1.63 1.39 15.39
N THR A 62 -0.42 0.94 15.07
CA THR A 62 0.67 0.76 16.03
C THR A 62 1.32 2.08 16.42
N SER A 63 1.24 3.10 15.56
CA SER A 63 1.77 4.43 15.87
C SER A 63 1.05 5.08 17.05
N GLY A 64 -0.24 4.80 17.26
CA GLY A 64 -1.04 5.50 18.26
C GLY A 64 -1.38 6.94 17.87
N VAL A 65 -1.12 7.34 16.62
CA VAL A 65 -1.51 8.65 16.09
C VAL A 65 -3.02 8.67 15.81
N GLU A 66 -3.73 9.53 16.52
CA GLU A 66 -5.13 9.83 16.21
C GLU A 66 -5.25 10.52 14.85
N SER A 67 -6.32 10.19 14.11
CA SER A 67 -6.53 10.74 12.76
C SER A 67 -6.67 12.27 12.76
N SER A 68 -7.24 12.83 13.83
CA SER A 68 -7.35 14.28 14.05
C SER A 68 -5.98 14.95 14.19
N SER A 69 -5.06 14.35 14.94
CA SER A 69 -3.70 14.86 15.14
C SER A 69 -2.90 14.84 13.84
N LEU A 70 -3.06 13.80 13.02
CA LEU A 70 -2.44 13.74 11.70
C LEU A 70 -2.95 14.84 10.77
N LEU A 71 -4.26 15.07 10.74
CA LEU A 71 -4.85 16.15 9.93
C LEU A 71 -4.39 17.53 10.39
N ALA A 72 -4.32 17.77 11.70
CA ALA A 72 -3.79 19.01 12.26
C ALA A 72 -2.32 19.22 11.88
N TYR A 73 -1.50 18.16 11.92
CA TYR A 73 -0.12 18.23 11.47
C TYR A 73 -0.01 18.59 9.99
N ILE A 74 -0.81 17.97 9.11
CA ILE A 74 -0.81 18.27 7.67
C ILE A 74 -1.30 19.70 7.41
N ALA A 75 -2.30 20.18 8.14
CA ALA A 75 -2.80 21.55 7.99
C ALA A 75 -1.76 22.61 8.41
N ASN A 76 -0.98 22.32 9.46
CA ASN A 76 0.03 23.23 10.00
C ASN A 76 1.38 23.15 9.29
N ASN A 77 1.64 22.07 8.55
CA ASN A 77 2.90 21.85 7.83
C ASN A 77 2.66 21.80 6.33
N SER A 78 3.03 22.87 5.62
CA SER A 78 2.90 22.95 4.16
C SER A 78 3.90 22.08 3.40
N LYS A 79 4.90 21.50 4.07
CA LYS A 79 5.95 20.69 3.46
C LYS A 79 6.16 19.40 4.24
N ILE A 80 6.19 18.29 3.51
CA ILE A 80 6.62 17.00 4.02
C ILE A 80 8.14 16.92 3.82
N PRO A 81 8.95 16.74 4.88
CA PRO A 81 10.38 16.55 4.72
C PRO A 81 10.64 15.21 4.02
N ILE A 82 11.14 15.27 2.79
CA ILE A 82 11.59 14.10 2.04
C ILE A 82 13.11 14.15 2.04
N THR A 83 13.74 13.23 2.77
CA THR A 83 15.19 13.24 3.00
C THR A 83 15.86 12.02 2.40
N HIS A 84 15.20 10.86 2.43
CA HIS A 84 15.76 9.62 1.93
C HIS A 84 15.37 9.38 0.46
N PRO A 85 16.27 8.84 -0.40
CA PRO A 85 15.94 8.54 -1.80
C PRO A 85 14.75 7.59 -1.96
N ALA A 86 14.53 6.66 -1.02
CA ALA A 86 13.36 5.78 -1.03
C ALA A 86 12.05 6.54 -0.77
N GLU A 87 12.05 7.54 0.12
CA GLU A 87 10.89 8.42 0.35
C GLU A 87 10.54 9.20 -0.92
N LEU A 88 11.55 9.75 -1.60
CA LEU A 88 11.37 10.49 -2.84
C LEU A 88 10.79 9.59 -3.96
N THR A 89 11.27 8.35 -4.04
CA THR A 89 10.79 7.38 -5.04
C THR A 89 9.33 7.01 -4.78
N LEU A 90 8.97 6.75 -3.52
CA LEU A 90 7.59 6.47 -3.12
C LEU A 90 6.67 7.67 -3.39
N ALA A 91 7.07 8.88 -3.02
CA ALA A 91 6.30 10.10 -3.26
C ALA A 91 6.02 10.32 -4.75
N LYS A 92 7.05 10.15 -5.59
CA LYS A 92 6.90 10.22 -7.06
C LYS A 92 5.95 9.16 -7.58
N GLN A 93 6.02 7.92 -7.06
CA GLN A 93 5.12 6.86 -7.50
C GLN A 93 3.66 7.18 -7.15
N ILE A 94 3.39 7.68 -5.94
CA ILE A 94 2.02 8.05 -5.52
C ILE A 94 1.42 9.11 -6.44
N LEU A 95 2.22 10.11 -6.85
CA LEU A 95 1.76 11.19 -7.73
C LEU A 95 1.39 10.68 -9.14
N LYS A 96 1.95 9.57 -9.61
CA LYS A 96 1.62 8.99 -10.93
C LYS A 96 0.23 8.36 -11.00
N LEU A 97 -0.48 8.21 -9.87
CA LEU A 97 -1.82 7.62 -9.87
C LEU A 97 -2.78 8.38 -10.80
N SER A 98 -2.72 9.71 -10.81
CA SER A 98 -3.57 10.53 -11.68
C SER A 98 -3.35 10.20 -13.15
N ASP A 99 -2.09 10.10 -13.57
CA ASP A 99 -1.71 9.84 -14.95
C ASP A 99 -2.11 8.42 -15.35
N CYS A 100 -1.91 7.45 -14.45
CA CYS A 100 -2.35 6.06 -14.64
C CYS A 100 -3.87 5.97 -14.84
N ILE A 101 -4.67 6.67 -14.03
CA ILE A 101 -6.13 6.69 -14.18
C ILE A 101 -6.52 7.27 -15.55
N LEU A 102 -5.94 8.40 -15.96
CA LEU A 102 -6.22 8.99 -17.27
C LEU A 102 -5.87 8.03 -18.41
N GLN A 103 -4.70 7.38 -18.35
CA GLN A 103 -4.27 6.40 -19.33
C GLN A 103 -5.23 5.19 -19.42
N VAL A 104 -5.74 4.72 -18.28
CA VAL A 104 -6.70 3.61 -18.23
C VAL A 104 -8.06 4.02 -18.79
N LEU A 105 -8.49 5.26 -18.56
CA LEU A 105 -9.74 5.79 -19.14
C LEU A 105 -9.67 5.87 -20.67
N ASP A 106 -8.52 6.26 -21.22
CA ASP A 106 -8.32 6.36 -22.67
C ASP A 106 -8.17 4.99 -23.34
N SER A 107 -7.38 4.09 -22.73
CA SER A 107 -7.04 2.78 -23.33
C SER A 107 -8.02 1.66 -22.99
N LEU A 108 -8.79 1.80 -21.90
CA LEU A 108 -9.62 0.76 -21.29
C LEU A 108 -8.82 -0.52 -20.94
N MET A 109 -7.54 -0.35 -20.61
CA MET A 109 -6.62 -1.44 -20.29
C MET A 109 -6.37 -1.51 -18.78
N LEU A 110 -7.24 -2.24 -18.06
CA LEU A 110 -7.19 -2.32 -16.59
C LEU A 110 -5.90 -2.93 -16.02
N HIS A 111 -5.19 -3.78 -16.77
CA HIS A 111 -3.91 -4.33 -16.33
C HIS A 111 -2.87 -3.27 -15.99
N GLN A 112 -2.92 -2.10 -16.65
CA GLN A 112 -2.02 -0.99 -16.36
C GLN A 112 -2.22 -0.45 -14.94
N LEU A 113 -3.45 -0.45 -14.43
CA LEU A 113 -3.76 -0.10 -13.05
C LEU A 113 -3.23 -1.15 -12.08
N CYS A 114 -3.38 -2.44 -12.40
CA CYS A 114 -2.82 -3.53 -11.62
C CYS A 114 -1.28 -3.43 -11.52
N ASP A 115 -0.60 -3.19 -12.65
CA ASP A 115 0.84 -3.01 -12.70
C ASP A 115 1.29 -1.80 -11.86
N TYR A 116 0.56 -0.69 -11.93
CA TYR A 116 0.80 0.48 -11.10
C TYR A 116 0.70 0.13 -9.60
N LEU A 117 -0.37 -0.57 -9.19
CA LEU A 117 -0.59 -0.96 -7.80
C LEU A 117 0.50 -1.91 -7.30
N TYR A 118 0.93 -2.86 -8.13
CA TYR A 118 2.02 -3.78 -7.82
C TYR A 118 3.35 -3.06 -7.64
N GLN A 119 3.67 -2.13 -8.55
CA GLN A 119 4.86 -1.29 -8.43
C GLN A 119 4.82 -0.42 -7.17
N LEU A 120 3.67 0.18 -6.86
CA LEU A 120 3.50 0.98 -5.65
C LEU A 120 3.72 0.16 -4.38
N ALA A 121 3.17 -1.07 -4.32
CA ALA A 121 3.38 -1.98 -3.19
C ALA A 121 4.86 -2.40 -3.05
N THR A 122 5.53 -2.65 -4.17
CA THR A 122 6.96 -3.00 -4.20
C THR A 122 7.81 -1.84 -3.68
N ILE A 123 7.62 -0.64 -4.22
CA ILE A 123 8.35 0.57 -3.79
C ILE A 123 8.06 0.89 -2.32
N PHE A 124 6.83 0.66 -1.85
CA PHE A 124 6.50 0.80 -0.44
C PHE A 124 7.27 -0.19 0.44
N HIS A 125 7.44 -1.45 0.00
CA HIS A 125 8.21 -2.43 0.75
C HIS A 125 9.70 -2.05 0.85
N ASP A 126 10.28 -1.53 -0.24
CA ASP A 126 11.64 -1.01 -0.27
C ASP A 126 11.80 0.20 0.67
N PHE A 127 10.86 1.14 0.61
CA PHE A 127 10.80 2.28 1.54
C PHE A 127 10.73 1.81 3.00
N TYR A 128 9.83 0.88 3.32
CA TYR A 128 9.65 0.38 4.68
C TYR A 128 10.90 -0.34 5.21
N SER A 129 11.66 -0.99 4.33
CA SER A 129 12.89 -1.69 4.69
C SER A 129 14.07 -0.73 4.88
N ALA A 130 14.09 0.39 4.15
CA ALA A 130 15.16 1.38 4.20
C ALA A 130 14.94 2.47 5.27
N CYS A 131 13.69 2.82 5.56
CA CYS A 131 13.34 3.93 6.45
C CYS A 131 12.56 3.43 7.68
N TYR A 132 13.08 3.70 8.88
CA TYR A 132 12.39 3.35 10.12
C TYR A 132 11.18 4.25 10.36
N VAL A 133 9.98 3.66 10.27
CA VAL A 133 8.73 4.41 10.46
C VAL A 133 8.41 4.60 11.94
N ILE A 134 8.59 3.59 12.79
CA ILE A 134 8.34 3.67 14.24
C ILE A 134 9.59 3.24 14.98
N GLU A 135 10.26 4.17 15.67
CA GLU A 135 11.33 3.82 16.60
C GLU A 135 10.78 3.69 18.01
N LYS A 136 10.97 2.53 18.64
CA LYS A 136 10.83 2.37 20.08
C LYS A 136 12.20 2.63 20.71
N LYS A 137 12.46 3.85 21.18
CA LYS A 137 13.55 4.03 22.16
C LYS A 137 13.16 3.31 23.44
N HIS A 138 14.07 2.53 24.01
CA HIS A 138 13.87 1.84 25.30
C HIS A 138 13.54 2.90 26.38
N GLY A 139 12.26 3.00 26.77
CA GLY A 139 11.80 3.87 27.85
C GLY A 139 11.07 5.16 27.46
N GLU A 140 10.90 5.50 26.17
CA GLU A 140 10.16 6.69 25.73
C GLU A 140 9.12 6.35 24.64
N CYS A 141 8.05 7.15 24.56
CA CYS A 141 6.97 7.01 23.60
C CYS A 141 7.51 6.83 22.16
N PRO A 142 6.89 5.98 21.33
CA PRO A 142 7.37 5.73 19.97
C PRO A 142 7.41 7.04 19.18
N TYR A 143 8.49 7.35 18.46
CA TYR A 143 8.57 8.51 17.57
C TYR A 143 8.44 8.05 16.10
N LEU A 144 7.71 8.81 15.27
CA LEU A 144 7.73 8.65 13.81
C LEU A 144 8.98 9.35 13.28
N CYS A 145 10.06 8.58 13.07
CA CYS A 145 11.41 9.10 12.88
C CYS A 145 11.54 10.03 11.65
N SER A 146 10.75 9.79 10.58
CA SER A 146 10.75 10.65 9.38
C SER A 146 9.96 11.96 9.53
N PHE A 147 9.08 12.11 10.51
CA PHE A 147 8.16 13.27 10.56
C PHE A 147 8.33 14.21 11.75
N HIS A 148 9.21 13.91 12.72
CA HIS A 148 9.36 14.73 13.94
C HIS A 148 7.99 15.14 14.54
N ILE A 149 7.00 14.24 14.48
CA ILE A 149 5.69 14.49 15.10
C ILE A 149 5.83 14.07 16.55
N PRO A 150 5.83 15.01 17.52
CA PRO A 150 5.78 14.63 18.92
C PRO A 150 4.40 14.04 19.21
N PHE A 151 4.38 12.90 19.90
CA PHE A 151 3.17 12.30 20.42
C PHE A 151 2.73 13.08 21.66
N ALA A 152 1.49 13.57 21.65
CA ALA A 152 0.84 14.20 22.80
C ALA A 152 0.07 13.17 23.62
#